data_AF-A0A8B9FSR5-F1
#
_entry.id   AF-A0A8B9FSR5-F1
#
_cell.length_a   1.000
_cell.length_b   1.000
_cell.length_c   1.000
_cell.angle_alpha   90.00
_cell.angle_beta   90.00
_cell.angle_gamma   90.00
#
_symmetry.space_group_name_H-M   'P 1'
#
loop_
_entity.id
_entity.type
_entity.pdbx_description
1 polymer ?
#
loop_
_entity_poly.entity_id
_entity_poly.type
_entity_poly.pdbx_seq_one_letter_code
_entity_poly.pdbx_strand_id
1 'polypeptide(L)'
;MYPESTTDSPARLSLRQTGSPGMIYSARYGSPKRQLQFYRNLGKSGLRVSCLGLGTWVTFGGQITDEMAEQLMTLAYDNGINLFDTAEVYAAGKAEVVLGNIIKKKGWRRSSLVITTKIFWGGKAETERGLSRKHIIEGLKASLERLQLEYVDVVFANRPDPNTPMEETVRAMTHVINQGMAMYWGTSRWSSMEIMEAYSVARQFNLIPPICEQAEYHMFQREKVEVQLPELFHKIGVGAVTWSPLACGIVSGKYDGGIPPYSRASLKGYQWLKDKILSEEGRRQQAKLKELQAIAERLGCTLPQLAIGNGTGGTGTRGDTGDRRSPLRLCSPSCPSLVPAQRGCQLRLAGSLQRRPADGEHWSNTGQCSLTAWTGEGFAHGAQRGSNPAAVLQCTLLQRVRLQHLLLQRNV
;
A
#
# COMPACT_ATOMS: atom_id res chain seq x y z
N MET A 1 -9.02 2.47 64.09
CA MET A 1 -9.36 1.37 65.02
C MET A 1 -9.49 0.11 64.17
N TYR A 2 -8.38 -0.61 63.98
CA TYR A 2 -8.37 -1.98 63.44
C TYR A 2 -8.59 -2.95 64.60
N PRO A 3 -9.01 -4.19 64.31
CA PRO A 3 -8.43 -5.31 65.05
C PRO A 3 -7.84 -6.40 64.15
N GLU A 4 -6.72 -6.91 64.62
CA GLU A 4 -5.93 -8.08 64.21
C GLU A 4 -6.70 -9.39 64.50
N SER A 5 -6.72 -10.36 63.58
CA SER A 5 -5.88 -11.57 63.50
C SER A 5 -6.08 -12.61 64.62
N THR A 6 -6.41 -13.86 64.25
CA THR A 6 -5.84 -15.09 64.82
C THR A 6 -6.07 -16.27 63.86
N THR A 7 -5.10 -17.16 63.87
CA THR A 7 -4.77 -18.27 62.96
C THR A 7 -5.42 -19.59 63.38
N ASP A 8 -5.77 -20.46 62.43
CA ASP A 8 -5.27 -21.85 62.36
C ASP A 8 -5.89 -22.68 61.21
N SER A 9 -5.07 -23.53 60.59
CA SER A 9 -5.45 -24.66 59.74
C SER A 9 -4.74 -25.91 60.27
N PRO A 10 -5.34 -27.11 60.14
CA PRO A 10 -4.63 -28.11 59.33
C PRO A 10 -5.51 -29.06 58.50
N ALA A 11 -5.07 -29.24 57.25
CA ALA A 11 -4.90 -30.47 56.46
C ALA A 11 -5.81 -31.73 56.59
N ARG A 12 -6.33 -32.12 55.41
CA ARG A 12 -6.37 -33.46 54.76
C ARG A 12 -7.11 -34.64 55.42
N LEU A 13 -8.08 -35.20 54.67
CA LEU A 13 -7.94 -36.57 54.12
C LEU A 13 -8.93 -36.84 52.97
N SER A 14 -8.44 -37.66 52.05
CA SER A 14 -8.93 -37.97 50.71
C SER A 14 -10.00 -39.06 50.68
N LEU A 15 -10.92 -39.02 49.71
CA LEU A 15 -11.47 -40.23 49.10
C LEU A 15 -11.67 -40.05 47.59
N ARG A 16 -11.13 -41.01 46.85
CA ARG A 16 -11.06 -41.10 45.39
C ARG A 16 -12.40 -41.55 44.79
N GLN A 17 -12.76 -40.87 43.70
CA GLN A 17 -13.26 -41.36 42.40
C GLN A 17 -14.25 -42.53 42.31
N THR A 18 -15.41 -42.25 41.70
CA THR A 18 -15.93 -42.87 40.46
C THR A 18 -16.91 -41.85 39.83
N GLY A 19 -16.65 -41.18 38.72
CA GLY A 19 -16.60 -41.72 37.36
C GLY A 19 -17.85 -41.27 36.57
N SER A 20 -17.72 -40.21 35.77
CA SER A 20 -18.66 -39.89 34.67
C SER A 20 -17.82 -39.34 33.50
N PRO A 21 -18.05 -39.80 32.25
CA PRO A 21 -17.12 -39.59 31.15
C PRO A 21 -17.22 -38.17 30.57
N GLY A 22 -16.48 -37.24 31.18
CA GLY A 22 -16.19 -35.94 30.59
C GLY A 22 -15.08 -36.08 29.55
N MET A 23 -15.45 -35.95 28.28
CA MET A 23 -14.54 -35.94 27.13
C MET A 23 -13.60 -34.73 27.24
N ILE A 24 -12.40 -34.94 27.79
CA ILE A 24 -11.34 -33.93 27.82
C ILE A 24 -10.77 -33.82 26.40
N TYR A 25 -11.31 -32.91 25.59
CA TYR A 25 -10.57 -32.39 24.46
C TYR A 25 -9.40 -31.56 25.00
N SER A 26 -8.24 -32.20 25.09
CA SER A 26 -6.95 -31.51 25.14
C SER A 26 -6.82 -30.66 23.88
N ALA A 27 -7.22 -29.39 23.99
CA ALA A 27 -6.93 -28.38 22.98
C ALA A 27 -5.42 -28.15 23.01
N ARG A 28 -4.70 -28.88 22.16
CA ARG A 28 -3.31 -28.60 21.81
C ARG A 28 -3.25 -27.14 21.37
N TYR A 29 -2.53 -26.32 22.13
CA TYR A 29 -2.22 -24.92 21.82
C TYR A 29 -1.56 -24.86 20.44
N GLY A 30 -2.38 -24.63 19.41
CA GLY A 30 -1.92 -24.30 18.08
C GLY A 30 -1.28 -22.91 18.11
N SER A 31 -0.13 -22.77 17.47
CA SER A 31 0.52 -21.49 17.18
C SER A 31 -0.51 -20.47 16.65
N PRO A 32 -0.44 -19.16 17.03
CA PRO A 32 -1.28 -18.15 16.43
C PRO A 32 -1.06 -18.13 14.93
N LYS A 33 -2.06 -18.57 14.17
CA LYS A 33 -2.07 -18.39 12.70
C LYS A 33 -1.88 -16.89 12.46
N ARG A 34 -0.93 -16.49 11.61
CA ARG A 34 -0.80 -15.08 11.18
C ARG A 34 -2.07 -14.70 10.43
N GLN A 35 -3.05 -14.20 11.16
CA GLN A 35 -4.27 -13.65 10.61
C GLN A 35 -3.90 -12.31 10.00
N LEU A 36 -4.19 -12.13 8.71
CA LEU A 36 -4.00 -10.84 8.07
C LEU A 36 -4.81 -9.79 8.83
N GLN A 37 -4.12 -8.84 9.47
CA GLN A 37 -4.77 -7.70 10.08
C GLN A 37 -5.27 -6.79 8.95
N PHE A 38 -6.58 -6.82 8.71
CA PHE A 38 -7.23 -6.04 7.68
C PHE A 38 -7.11 -4.54 7.94
N TYR A 39 -7.20 -4.12 9.21
CA TYR A 39 -6.87 -2.78 9.64
C TYR A 39 -5.48 -2.75 10.29
N ARG A 40 -4.73 -1.66 10.07
CA ARG A 40 -3.40 -1.45 10.62
C ARG A 40 -3.14 0.03 10.87
N ASN A 41 -2.18 0.32 11.74
CA ASN A 41 -1.75 1.69 11.98
C ASN A 41 -1.01 2.26 10.76
N LEU A 42 -1.25 3.54 10.45
CA LEU A 42 -0.51 4.24 9.42
C LEU A 42 0.83 4.74 9.99
N GLY A 43 1.89 3.98 9.75
CA GLY A 43 3.17 4.22 10.40
C GLY A 43 3.10 3.92 11.90
N LYS A 44 3.80 4.71 12.71
CA LYS A 44 3.69 4.68 14.18
C LYS A 44 2.57 5.57 14.73
N SER A 45 1.75 6.18 13.87
CA SER A 45 0.62 7.00 14.30
C SER A 45 -0.53 6.15 14.89
N GLY A 46 -1.48 6.79 15.57
CA GLY A 46 -2.70 6.15 16.07
C GLY A 46 -3.78 5.89 15.00
N LEU A 47 -3.63 6.46 13.79
CA LEU A 47 -4.62 6.36 12.72
C LEU A 47 -4.64 4.94 12.15
N ARG A 48 -5.80 4.26 12.21
CA ARG A 48 -5.98 2.93 11.65
C ARG A 48 -6.65 2.98 10.27
N VAL A 49 -5.98 2.41 9.29
CA VAL A 49 -6.43 2.32 7.90
C VAL A 49 -6.62 0.87 7.48
N SER A 50 -7.56 0.63 6.57
CA SER A 50 -7.68 -0.66 5.87
C SER A 50 -6.42 -0.94 5.05
N CYS A 51 -6.08 -2.21 4.88
CA CYS A 51 -4.91 -2.64 4.10
C CYS A 51 -5.06 -2.42 2.58
N LEU A 52 -6.22 -1.92 2.16
CA LEU A 52 -6.50 -1.43 0.82
C LEU A 52 -7.23 -0.09 0.97
N GLY A 53 -6.88 0.86 0.11
CA GLY A 53 -7.61 2.11 -0.08
C GLY A 53 -8.12 2.24 -1.51
N LEU A 54 -9.02 3.19 -1.74
CA LEU A 54 -9.55 3.53 -3.06
C LEU A 54 -9.09 4.93 -3.48
N GLY A 55 -8.32 5.01 -4.56
CA GLY A 55 -7.94 6.27 -5.20
C GLY A 55 -8.93 6.76 -6.25
N THR A 56 -9.00 8.07 -6.45
CA THR A 56 -9.94 8.72 -7.39
C THR A 56 -9.31 9.18 -8.72
N TRP A 57 -7.99 9.03 -8.89
CA TRP A 57 -7.28 9.52 -10.08
C TRP A 57 -7.70 8.83 -11.39
N VAL A 58 -7.78 9.61 -12.48
CA VAL A 58 -8.31 9.26 -13.81
C VAL A 58 -9.81 9.02 -13.83
N THR A 59 -10.32 8.34 -12.81
CA THR A 59 -11.67 7.80 -12.77
C THR A 59 -12.69 8.89 -12.39
N PHE A 60 -12.68 9.36 -11.16
CA PHE A 60 -13.73 10.23 -10.63
C PHE A 60 -13.68 11.60 -11.32
N GLY A 61 -14.84 12.08 -11.77
CA GLY A 61 -14.96 13.36 -12.50
C GLY A 61 -14.29 13.35 -13.89
N GLY A 62 -13.92 12.17 -14.40
CA GLY A 62 -13.15 11.99 -15.63
C GLY A 62 -13.61 10.79 -16.44
N GLN A 63 -12.90 9.66 -16.32
CA GLN A 63 -13.12 8.47 -17.14
C GLN A 63 -14.45 7.76 -16.89
N ILE A 64 -14.96 7.79 -15.65
CA ILE A 64 -16.19 7.11 -15.26
C ILE A 64 -17.28 8.11 -14.87
N THR A 65 -18.54 7.68 -14.92
CA THR A 65 -19.68 8.49 -14.46
C THR A 65 -19.74 8.55 -12.94
N ASP A 66 -20.47 9.53 -12.41
CA ASP A 66 -20.64 9.73 -10.97
C ASP A 66 -21.40 8.56 -10.32
N GLU A 67 -22.32 7.92 -11.04
CA GLU A 67 -23.03 6.71 -10.57
C GLU A 67 -22.07 5.53 -10.42
N MET A 68 -21.14 5.35 -11.36
CA MET A 68 -20.11 4.32 -11.26
C MET A 68 -19.14 4.64 -10.11
N ALA A 69 -18.78 5.90 -9.92
CA ALA A 69 -17.95 6.33 -8.79
C ALA A 69 -18.63 6.02 -7.45
N GLU A 70 -19.94 6.28 -7.32
CA GLU A 70 -20.75 5.94 -6.16
C GLU A 70 -20.79 4.43 -5.90
N GLN A 71 -20.97 3.63 -6.95
CA GLN A 71 -20.96 2.17 -6.85
C GLN A 71 -19.62 1.64 -6.36
N LEU A 72 -18.50 2.13 -6.91
CA LEU A 72 -17.16 1.74 -6.50
C LEU A 72 -16.88 2.11 -5.04
N MET A 73 -17.25 3.32 -4.62
CA MET A 73 -17.06 3.77 -3.25
C MET A 73 -17.95 2.99 -2.27
N THR A 74 -19.20 2.70 -2.64
CA THR A 74 -20.12 1.89 -1.84
C THR A 74 -19.57 0.48 -1.65
N LEU A 75 -19.14 -0.18 -2.72
CA LEU A 75 -18.53 -1.51 -2.63
C LEU A 75 -17.27 -1.52 -1.76
N ALA A 76 -16.43 -0.49 -1.86
CA ALA A 76 -15.24 -0.36 -1.03
C ALA A 76 -15.61 -0.25 0.45
N TYR A 77 -16.50 0.69 0.80
CA TYR A 77 -16.94 0.94 2.17
C TYR A 77 -17.62 -0.29 2.79
N ASP A 78 -18.53 -0.94 2.06
CA ASP A 78 -19.25 -2.13 2.52
C ASP A 78 -18.32 -3.34 2.75
N ASN A 79 -17.16 -3.38 2.09
CA ASN A 79 -16.10 -4.37 2.33
C ASN A 79 -15.07 -3.94 3.38
N GLY A 80 -15.33 -2.85 4.11
CA GLY A 80 -14.51 -2.36 5.21
C GLY A 80 -13.37 -1.42 4.79
N ILE A 81 -13.23 -1.06 3.51
CA ILE A 81 -12.25 -0.05 3.11
C ILE A 81 -12.67 1.29 3.72
N ASN A 82 -11.78 1.88 4.53
CA ASN A 82 -12.01 3.18 5.14
C ASN A 82 -11.13 4.29 4.53
N LEU A 83 -10.10 3.94 3.77
CA LEU A 83 -9.15 4.88 3.17
C LEU A 83 -9.57 5.28 1.75
N PHE A 84 -9.85 6.57 1.54
CA PHE A 84 -10.22 7.14 0.24
C PHE A 84 -9.33 8.33 -0.09
N ASP A 85 -8.71 8.29 -1.26
CA ASP A 85 -7.61 9.19 -1.62
C ASP A 85 -7.90 9.98 -2.89
N THR A 86 -7.71 11.30 -2.83
CA THR A 86 -7.94 12.25 -3.92
C THR A 86 -6.82 13.30 -3.99
N ALA A 87 -6.94 14.31 -4.86
CA ALA A 87 -6.06 15.47 -4.93
C ALA A 87 -6.76 16.64 -5.62
N GLU A 88 -6.36 17.87 -5.32
CA GLU A 88 -6.93 19.08 -5.95
C GLU A 88 -6.80 19.07 -7.48
N VAL A 89 -5.72 18.48 -8.00
CA VAL A 89 -5.43 18.44 -9.44
C VAL A 89 -6.26 17.39 -10.19
N TYR A 90 -6.87 16.44 -9.49
CA TYR A 90 -7.56 15.32 -10.12
C TYR A 90 -8.85 15.80 -10.80
N ALA A 91 -8.85 15.68 -12.13
CA ALA A 91 -9.90 16.24 -13.00
C ALA A 91 -10.18 17.74 -12.70
N ALA A 92 -9.14 18.51 -12.36
CA ALA A 92 -9.24 19.92 -11.96
C ALA A 92 -10.28 20.14 -10.85
N GLY A 93 -10.14 19.40 -9.74
CA GLY A 93 -11.02 19.46 -8.57
C GLY A 93 -12.31 18.65 -8.68
N LYS A 94 -12.72 18.19 -9.87
CA LYS A 94 -13.98 17.44 -10.03
C LYS A 94 -13.99 16.12 -9.25
N ALA A 95 -12.84 15.45 -9.13
CA ALA A 95 -12.76 14.21 -8.34
C ALA A 95 -13.14 14.43 -6.87
N GLU A 96 -12.77 15.59 -6.30
CA GLU A 96 -13.13 15.99 -4.93
C GLU A 96 -14.62 16.30 -4.81
N VAL A 97 -15.21 16.97 -5.81
CA VAL A 97 -16.66 17.24 -5.84
C VAL A 97 -17.46 15.94 -5.87
N VAL A 98 -17.09 14.99 -6.74
CA VAL A 98 -17.75 13.68 -6.83
C VAL A 98 -17.61 12.91 -5.52
N LEU A 99 -16.40 12.86 -4.94
CA LEU A 99 -16.16 12.20 -3.66
C LEU A 99 -17.00 12.81 -2.53
N GLY A 100 -17.04 14.14 -2.42
CA GLY A 100 -17.84 14.86 -1.43
C GLY A 100 -19.34 14.62 -1.58
N ASN A 101 -19.84 14.65 -2.83
CA ASN A 101 -21.24 14.35 -3.14
C ASN A 101 -21.63 12.93 -2.72
N ILE A 102 -20.78 11.94 -2.97
CA ILE A 102 -21.04 10.55 -2.56
C ILE A 102 -21.07 10.44 -1.03
N ILE A 103 -20.09 11.01 -0.32
CA ILE A 103 -20.05 10.97 1.16
C ILE A 103 -21.33 11.58 1.74
N LYS A 104 -21.74 12.75 1.24
CA LYS A 104 -22.95 13.44 1.66
C LYS A 104 -24.22 12.64 1.35
N LYS A 105 -24.33 12.10 0.13
CA LYS A 105 -25.49 11.31 -0.31
C LYS A 105 -25.64 10.02 0.49
N LYS A 106 -24.53 9.33 0.78
CA LYS A 106 -24.54 8.06 1.51
C LYS A 106 -24.73 8.23 3.01
N GLY A 107 -24.51 9.43 3.55
CA GLY A 107 -24.70 9.72 4.97
C GLY A 107 -23.81 8.89 5.90
N TRP A 108 -22.67 8.40 5.40
CA TRP A 108 -21.72 7.66 6.22
C TRP A 108 -21.16 8.56 7.32
N ARG A 109 -20.95 7.99 8.51
CA ARG A 109 -20.35 8.75 9.62
C ARG A 109 -18.96 9.21 9.21
N ARG A 110 -18.70 10.52 9.25
CA ARG A 110 -17.38 11.09 8.93
C ARG A 110 -16.25 10.45 9.75
N SER A 111 -16.53 10.08 11.00
CA SER A 111 -15.60 9.38 11.91
C SER A 111 -15.28 7.93 11.52
N SER A 112 -15.99 7.35 10.55
CA SER A 112 -15.69 6.01 10.02
C SER A 112 -14.84 6.02 8.75
N LEU A 113 -14.56 7.20 8.20
CA LEU A 113 -13.84 7.40 6.96
C LEU A 113 -12.45 8.00 7.25
N VAL A 114 -11.49 7.61 6.43
CA VAL A 114 -10.17 8.23 6.34
C VAL A 114 -10.05 8.85 4.94
N ILE A 115 -10.25 10.16 4.85
CA ILE A 115 -10.20 10.93 3.61
C ILE A 115 -8.84 11.60 3.49
N THR A 116 -8.16 11.40 2.37
CA THR A 116 -6.87 12.04 2.09
C THR A 116 -6.92 12.86 0.81
N THR A 117 -6.34 14.05 0.82
CA THR A 117 -6.13 14.87 -0.38
C THR A 117 -4.68 15.31 -0.50
N LYS A 118 -4.27 15.79 -1.67
CA LYS A 118 -2.89 16.25 -1.93
C LYS A 118 -2.88 17.60 -2.59
N ILE A 119 -1.95 18.44 -2.14
CA ILE A 119 -1.78 19.82 -2.56
C ILE A 119 -0.46 19.96 -3.31
N PHE A 120 -0.50 20.59 -4.49
CA PHE A 120 0.63 21.14 -5.25
C PHE A 120 0.17 21.90 -6.50
N TRP A 121 -0.93 21.51 -7.15
CA TRP A 121 -1.39 22.09 -8.42
C TRP A 121 -2.88 22.44 -8.31
N GLY A 122 -3.20 23.63 -7.81
CA GLY A 122 -4.59 24.07 -7.64
C GLY A 122 -5.11 24.96 -8.76
N GLY A 123 -4.24 25.49 -9.63
CA GLY A 123 -4.66 26.38 -10.69
C GLY A 123 -3.57 26.74 -11.70
N LYS A 124 -3.86 27.77 -12.52
CA LYS A 124 -2.99 28.19 -13.62
C LYS A 124 -2.04 29.31 -13.21
N ALA A 125 -2.43 30.15 -12.25
CA ALA A 125 -1.60 31.25 -11.79
C ALA A 125 -0.33 30.73 -11.09
N GLU A 126 0.70 31.56 -11.05
CA GLU A 126 1.97 31.21 -10.41
C GLU A 126 1.81 30.90 -8.92
N THR A 127 0.88 31.60 -8.26
CA THR A 127 0.59 31.42 -6.83
C THR A 127 -0.38 30.28 -6.53
N GLU A 128 -0.89 29.58 -7.55
CA GLU A 128 -1.84 28.45 -7.40
C GLU A 128 -1.15 27.09 -7.53
N ARG A 129 0.17 27.05 -7.25
CA ARG A 129 0.98 25.83 -7.26
C ARG A 129 2.09 25.85 -6.21
N GLY A 130 2.74 24.70 -6.03
CA GLY A 130 3.87 24.51 -5.13
C GLY A 130 3.45 24.17 -3.70
N LEU A 131 4.38 24.33 -2.77
CA LEU A 131 4.19 24.06 -1.34
C LEU A 131 4.41 25.32 -0.47
N SER A 132 4.30 26.50 -1.07
CA SER A 132 4.27 27.75 -0.32
C SER A 132 3.14 27.73 0.72
N ARG A 133 3.32 28.44 1.83
CA ARG A 133 2.29 28.59 2.87
C ARG A 133 0.97 29.11 2.28
N LYS A 134 1.06 30.03 1.32
CA LYS A 134 -0.10 30.56 0.59
C LYS A 134 -0.87 29.43 -0.10
N HIS A 135 -0.21 28.64 -0.95
CA HIS A 135 -0.88 27.58 -1.71
C HIS A 135 -1.36 26.44 -0.82
N ILE A 136 -0.61 26.04 0.21
CA ILE A 136 -1.05 24.99 1.15
C ILE A 136 -2.38 25.37 1.82
N ILE A 137 -2.49 26.61 2.32
CA ILE A 137 -3.71 27.05 3.00
C ILE A 137 -4.86 27.26 2.01
N GLU A 138 -4.62 27.96 0.90
CA GLU A 138 -5.66 28.27 -0.09
C GLU A 138 -6.14 27.00 -0.82
N GLY A 139 -5.20 26.16 -1.27
CA GLY A 139 -5.49 24.88 -1.93
C GLY A 139 -6.24 23.90 -1.03
N LEU A 140 -5.86 23.78 0.25
CA LEU A 140 -6.59 22.93 1.18
C LEU A 140 -7.99 23.47 1.49
N LYS A 141 -8.16 24.80 1.68
CA LYS A 141 -9.49 25.40 1.85
C LYS A 141 -10.40 25.11 0.65
N ALA A 142 -9.89 25.31 -0.56
CA ALA A 142 -10.65 25.03 -1.78
C ALA A 142 -10.96 23.53 -1.94
N SER A 143 -10.06 22.65 -1.52
CA SER A 143 -10.29 21.20 -1.52
C SER A 143 -11.38 20.79 -0.54
N LEU A 144 -11.37 21.34 0.68
CA LEU A 144 -12.39 21.10 1.70
C LEU A 144 -13.78 21.59 1.26
N GLU A 145 -13.84 22.75 0.61
CA GLU A 145 -15.07 23.27 0.01
C GLU A 145 -15.64 22.32 -1.04
N ARG A 146 -14.81 21.86 -1.99
CA ARG A 146 -15.22 20.89 -3.01
C ARG A 146 -15.67 19.56 -2.40
N LEU A 147 -14.96 19.09 -1.37
CA LEU A 147 -15.30 17.87 -0.63
C LEU A 147 -16.54 18.02 0.25
N GLN A 148 -16.98 19.26 0.54
CA GLN A 148 -18.01 19.55 1.54
C GLN A 148 -17.66 18.95 2.92
N LEU A 149 -16.38 19.07 3.31
CA LEU A 149 -15.86 18.57 4.58
C LEU A 149 -15.20 19.69 5.38
N GLU A 150 -15.27 19.61 6.70
CA GLU A 150 -14.53 20.53 7.59
C GLU A 150 -13.04 20.20 7.66
N TYR A 151 -12.69 18.91 7.52
CA TYR A 151 -11.32 18.43 7.57
C TYR A 151 -11.09 17.17 6.72
N VAL A 152 -9.83 16.97 6.33
CA VAL A 152 -9.30 15.69 5.83
C VAL A 152 -8.51 14.98 6.94
N ASP A 153 -8.42 13.65 6.88
CA ASP A 153 -7.62 12.91 7.86
C ASP A 153 -6.13 13.09 7.60
N VAL A 154 -5.72 13.11 6.33
CA VAL A 154 -4.33 13.38 5.94
C VAL A 154 -4.29 14.33 4.74
N VAL A 155 -3.58 15.45 4.90
CA VAL A 155 -3.19 16.30 3.76
C VAL A 155 -1.77 15.93 3.31
N PHE A 156 -1.60 15.67 2.02
CA PHE A 156 -0.30 15.33 1.45
C PHE A 156 0.32 16.51 0.69
N ALA A 157 1.62 16.70 0.83
CA ALA A 157 2.42 17.36 -0.19
C ALA A 157 2.53 16.43 -1.41
N ASN A 158 1.91 16.76 -2.55
CA ASN A 158 1.77 15.84 -3.68
C ASN A 158 3.12 15.44 -4.33
N ARG A 159 4.10 16.35 -4.27
CA ARG A 159 5.50 16.19 -4.71
C ARG A 159 6.41 17.17 -3.97
N PRO A 160 7.75 17.05 -4.02
CA PRO A 160 8.65 18.07 -3.51
C PRO A 160 8.50 19.39 -4.26
N ASP A 161 8.75 20.50 -3.56
CA ASP A 161 8.84 21.84 -4.12
C ASP A 161 10.26 22.39 -3.92
N PRO A 162 11.09 22.45 -4.98
CA PRO A 162 12.45 23.00 -4.87
C PRO A 162 12.47 24.52 -4.65
N ASN A 163 11.35 25.22 -4.86
CA ASN A 163 11.27 26.67 -4.77
C ASN A 163 10.77 27.17 -3.40
N THR A 164 10.29 26.27 -2.54
CA THR A 164 9.80 26.62 -1.20
C THR A 164 10.69 26.00 -0.13
N PRO A 165 11.23 26.76 0.83
CA PRO A 165 11.99 26.20 1.94
C PRO A 165 11.19 25.16 2.74
N MET A 166 11.88 24.12 3.19
CA MET A 166 11.27 23.05 4.00
C MET A 166 10.57 23.58 5.25
N GLU A 167 11.19 24.56 5.92
CA GLU A 167 10.63 25.20 7.11
C GLU A 167 9.24 25.80 6.85
N GLU A 168 9.07 26.52 5.74
CA GLU A 168 7.79 27.13 5.38
C GLU A 168 6.72 26.05 5.15
N THR A 169 7.07 25.00 4.40
CA THR A 169 6.18 23.88 4.12
C THR A 169 5.72 23.19 5.42
N VAL A 170 6.66 22.85 6.31
CA VAL A 170 6.35 22.16 7.57
C VAL A 170 5.53 23.05 8.51
N ARG A 171 5.81 24.36 8.57
CA ARG A 171 5.00 25.33 9.34
C ARG A 171 3.59 25.47 8.77
N ALA A 172 3.43 25.46 7.44
CA ALA A 172 2.13 25.53 6.80
C ALA A 172 1.30 24.25 7.06
N MET A 173 1.91 23.07 6.91
CA MET A 173 1.26 21.79 7.24
C MET A 173 0.87 21.71 8.72
N THR A 174 1.75 22.16 9.61
CA THR A 174 1.45 22.24 11.05
C THR A 174 0.30 23.23 11.33
N HIS A 175 0.29 24.37 10.64
CA HIS A 175 -0.77 25.36 10.80
C HIS A 175 -2.14 24.81 10.41
N VAL A 176 -2.28 24.16 9.24
CA VAL A 176 -3.58 23.61 8.82
C VAL A 176 -4.08 22.49 9.75
N ILE A 177 -3.16 21.75 10.38
CA ILE A 177 -3.53 20.79 11.43
C ILE A 177 -4.04 21.51 12.68
N ASN A 178 -3.31 22.52 13.16
CA ASN A 178 -3.70 23.28 14.34
C ASN A 178 -5.00 24.09 14.14
N GLN A 179 -5.35 24.41 12.89
CA GLN A 179 -6.63 25.03 12.53
C GLN A 179 -7.77 24.00 12.38
N GLY A 180 -7.50 22.71 12.56
CA GLY A 180 -8.49 21.66 12.43
C GLY A 180 -8.91 21.35 10.99
N MET A 181 -8.17 21.82 9.98
CA MET A 181 -8.45 21.54 8.56
C MET A 181 -7.91 20.17 8.12
N ALA A 182 -6.94 19.64 8.85
CA ALA A 182 -6.40 18.30 8.66
C ALA A 182 -6.08 17.65 10.02
N MET A 183 -6.20 16.33 10.14
CA MET A 183 -5.77 15.63 11.37
C MET A 183 -4.27 15.35 11.38
N TYR A 184 -3.72 14.98 10.22
CA TYR A 184 -2.31 14.68 10.02
C TYR A 184 -1.84 15.22 8.66
N TRP A 185 -0.53 15.16 8.41
CA TRP A 185 0.02 15.40 7.09
C TRP A 185 1.03 14.33 6.68
N GLY A 186 1.27 14.23 5.38
CA GLY A 186 2.22 13.29 4.79
C GLY A 186 2.91 13.85 3.55
N THR A 187 3.89 13.10 3.05
CA THR A 187 4.64 13.42 1.84
C THR A 187 4.27 12.47 0.71
N SER A 188 4.54 12.83 -0.54
CA SER A 188 4.33 11.96 -1.70
C SER A 188 5.42 12.23 -2.72
N ARG A 189 6.12 11.19 -3.18
CA ARG A 189 7.24 11.26 -4.13
C ARG A 189 8.49 11.95 -3.57
N TRP A 190 8.58 12.13 -2.25
CA TRP A 190 9.76 12.73 -1.63
C TRP A 190 10.88 11.71 -1.49
N SER A 191 12.12 12.13 -1.63
CA SER A 191 13.28 11.33 -1.30
C SER A 191 13.32 11.05 0.21
N SER A 192 14.04 9.99 0.61
CA SER A 192 14.25 9.72 2.04
C SER A 192 14.98 10.85 2.77
N MET A 193 15.83 11.60 2.05
CA MET A 193 16.51 12.79 2.56
C MET A 193 15.53 13.91 2.89
N GLU A 194 14.65 14.28 1.95
CA GLU A 194 13.67 15.36 2.15
C GLU A 194 12.67 15.01 3.27
N ILE A 195 12.27 13.74 3.40
CA ILE A 195 11.40 13.29 4.52
C ILE A 195 12.11 13.45 5.86
N MET A 196 13.41 13.11 5.93
CA MET A 196 14.21 13.31 7.13
C MET A 196 14.44 14.80 7.43
N GLU A 197 14.60 15.63 6.40
CA GLU A 197 14.71 17.08 6.54
C GLU A 197 13.41 17.67 7.13
N ALA A 198 12.25 17.28 6.62
CA ALA A 198 10.96 17.67 7.20
C ALA A 198 10.83 17.26 8.67
N TYR A 199 11.27 16.04 9.00
CA TYR A 199 11.31 15.58 10.39
C TYR A 199 12.28 16.42 11.24
N SER A 200 13.47 16.73 10.72
CA SER A 200 14.47 17.56 11.40
C SER A 200 13.95 18.95 11.71
N VAL A 201 13.37 19.62 10.71
CA VAL A 201 12.69 20.92 10.86
C VAL A 201 11.60 20.84 11.92
N ALA A 202 10.77 19.80 11.88
CA ALA A 202 9.70 19.62 12.85
C ALA A 202 10.24 19.48 14.28
N ARG A 203 11.33 18.74 14.48
CA ARG A 203 11.96 18.61 15.80
C ARG A 203 12.64 19.89 16.27
N GLN A 204 13.33 20.60 15.37
CA GLN A 204 14.03 21.84 15.70
C GLN A 204 13.07 22.94 16.15
N PHE A 205 11.92 23.07 15.49
CA PHE A 205 10.97 24.16 15.72
C PHE A 205 9.70 23.74 16.48
N ASN A 206 9.70 22.54 17.07
CA ASN A 206 8.55 21.95 17.77
C ASN A 206 7.25 21.97 16.94
N LEU A 207 7.36 21.57 15.68
CA LEU A 207 6.26 21.44 14.73
C LEU A 207 5.84 19.98 14.59
N ILE A 208 4.80 19.72 13.80
CA ILE A 208 4.24 18.37 13.62
C ILE A 208 4.98 17.68 12.47
N PRO A 209 5.62 16.52 12.67
CA PRO A 209 6.28 15.77 11.59
C PRO A 209 5.27 15.02 10.69
N PRO A 210 5.66 14.64 9.46
CA PRO A 210 4.79 13.86 8.58
C PRO A 210 4.63 12.43 9.12
N ILE A 211 3.44 11.84 8.97
CA ILE A 211 3.16 10.48 9.48
C ILE A 211 3.32 9.39 8.43
N CYS A 212 3.33 9.74 7.15
CA CYS A 212 3.40 8.78 6.06
C CYS A 212 3.97 9.37 4.77
N GLU A 213 4.50 8.50 3.92
CA GLU A 213 4.94 8.77 2.57
C GLU A 213 4.06 8.01 1.56
N GLN A 214 3.59 8.71 0.52
CA GLN A 214 2.87 8.14 -0.61
C GLN A 214 3.82 7.79 -1.77
N ALA A 215 4.18 6.51 -1.95
CA ALA A 215 5.25 6.09 -2.86
C ALA A 215 4.82 5.10 -3.96
N GLU A 216 5.46 5.12 -5.13
CA GLU A 216 5.21 4.10 -6.15
C GLU A 216 5.60 2.72 -5.63
N TYR A 217 4.74 1.74 -5.78
CA TYR A 217 5.13 0.35 -5.52
C TYR A 217 4.34 -0.63 -6.35
N HIS A 218 5.08 -1.42 -7.11
CA HIS A 218 4.58 -2.57 -7.86
C HIS A 218 5.77 -3.45 -8.23
N MET A 219 5.54 -4.59 -8.88
CA MET A 219 6.61 -5.56 -9.19
C MET A 219 7.78 -5.00 -10.03
N PHE A 220 7.60 -3.85 -10.68
CA PHE A 220 8.60 -3.17 -11.51
C PHE A 220 9.17 -1.88 -10.89
N GLN A 221 8.68 -1.46 -9.72
CA GLN A 221 9.17 -0.28 -9.00
C GLN A 221 9.18 -0.61 -7.50
N ARG A 222 10.36 -0.97 -6.98
CA ARG A 222 10.49 -1.66 -5.68
C ARG A 222 11.45 -0.97 -4.72
N GLU A 223 12.52 -0.38 -5.24
CA GLU A 223 13.68 0.08 -4.47
C GLU A 223 13.30 0.98 -3.29
N LYS A 224 12.56 2.08 -3.53
CA LYS A 224 12.20 3.03 -2.48
C LYS A 224 11.44 2.37 -1.33
N VAL A 225 10.43 1.56 -1.64
CA VAL A 225 9.54 0.97 -0.63
C VAL A 225 10.17 -0.22 0.08
N GLU A 226 10.99 -1.01 -0.60
CA GLU A 226 11.63 -2.19 -0.01
C GLU A 226 12.94 -1.87 0.73
N VAL A 227 13.62 -0.79 0.38
CA VAL A 227 14.96 -0.45 0.92
C VAL A 227 14.92 0.80 1.78
N GLN A 228 14.34 1.91 1.29
CA GLN A 228 14.45 3.20 1.97
C GLN A 228 13.35 3.41 3.04
N LEU A 229 12.09 3.12 2.71
CA LEU A 229 10.96 3.34 3.63
C LEU A 229 11.01 2.50 4.92
N PRO A 230 11.52 1.24 4.94
CA PRO A 230 11.67 0.49 6.19
C PRO A 230 12.59 1.21 7.20
N GLU A 231 13.69 1.78 6.72
CA GLU A 231 14.61 2.56 7.57
C GLU A 231 13.93 3.81 8.13
N LEU A 232 13.16 4.56 7.32
CA LEU A 232 12.40 5.72 7.79
C LEU A 232 11.34 5.31 8.83
N PHE A 233 10.64 4.20 8.61
CA PHE A 233 9.68 3.68 9.58
C PHE A 233 10.36 3.36 10.92
N HIS A 234 11.50 2.68 10.91
CA HIS A 234 12.22 2.34 12.13
C HIS A 234 12.73 3.58 12.87
N LYS A 235 13.36 4.52 12.15
CA LYS A 235 14.01 5.71 12.72
C LYS A 235 13.01 6.78 13.20
N ILE A 236 12.04 7.16 12.35
CA ILE A 236 11.15 8.30 12.60
C ILE A 236 9.67 7.95 12.61
N GLY A 237 9.30 6.69 12.33
CA GLY A 237 7.93 6.21 12.46
C GLY A 237 7.00 6.50 11.27
N VAL A 238 7.55 6.97 10.15
CA VAL A 238 6.79 7.26 8.92
C VAL A 238 6.25 5.96 8.31
N GLY A 239 4.95 5.92 8.05
CA GLY A 239 4.28 4.82 7.34
C GLY A 239 4.39 4.93 5.82
N ALA A 240 4.01 3.86 5.11
CA ALA A 240 3.98 3.85 3.66
C ALA A 240 2.55 3.65 3.15
N VAL A 241 2.08 4.56 2.30
CA VAL A 241 0.89 4.39 1.47
C VAL A 241 1.39 4.30 0.04
N THR A 242 1.63 3.10 -0.46
CA THR A 242 2.02 2.94 -1.86
C THR A 242 0.95 3.38 -2.89
N TRP A 243 1.26 3.44 -4.18
CA TRP A 243 0.29 3.70 -5.23
C TRP A 243 0.66 2.99 -6.55
N SER A 244 -0.29 2.93 -7.49
CA SER A 244 -0.18 2.17 -8.75
C SER A 244 0.30 0.73 -8.58
N PRO A 245 -0.32 -0.09 -7.73
CA PRO A 245 0.10 -1.49 -7.53
C PRO A 245 0.06 -2.33 -8.82
N LEU A 246 -0.73 -1.90 -9.80
CA LEU A 246 -0.82 -2.53 -11.11
C LEU A 246 -0.09 -1.77 -12.21
N ALA A 247 0.79 -0.82 -11.87
CA ALA A 247 1.50 0.07 -12.80
C ALA A 247 0.56 0.65 -13.87
N CYS A 248 -0.48 1.38 -13.44
CA CYS A 248 -1.52 1.92 -14.34
C CYS A 248 -2.27 0.87 -15.19
N GLY A 249 -2.32 -0.38 -14.71
CA GLY A 249 -2.99 -1.50 -15.37
C GLY A 249 -2.04 -2.38 -16.20
N ILE A 250 -0.76 -2.01 -16.33
CA ILE A 250 0.25 -2.80 -17.05
C ILE A 250 0.32 -4.22 -16.50
N VAL A 251 0.35 -4.36 -15.17
CA VAL A 251 0.48 -5.65 -14.48
C VAL A 251 -0.75 -6.56 -14.65
N SER A 252 -1.86 -6.05 -15.20
CA SER A 252 -3.01 -6.92 -15.52
C SER A 252 -2.80 -7.84 -16.73
N GLY A 253 -1.73 -7.63 -17.51
CA GLY A 253 -1.47 -8.37 -18.74
C GLY A 253 -2.31 -7.91 -19.94
N LYS A 254 -3.22 -6.93 -19.76
CA LYS A 254 -4.14 -6.48 -20.82
C LYS A 254 -3.47 -5.88 -22.06
N TYR A 255 -2.18 -5.55 -22.00
CA TYR A 255 -1.45 -4.90 -23.10
C TYR A 255 -0.55 -5.86 -23.91
N ASP A 256 -0.67 -7.17 -23.72
CA ASP A 256 0.13 -8.16 -24.45
C ASP A 256 -0.12 -8.10 -25.98
N GLY A 257 -1.37 -7.84 -26.38
CA GLY A 257 -1.80 -7.74 -27.77
C GLY A 257 -1.86 -6.32 -28.34
N GLY A 258 -1.21 -5.34 -27.70
CA GLY A 258 -1.27 -3.93 -28.08
C GLY A 258 -2.07 -3.09 -27.08
N ILE A 259 -2.66 -1.97 -27.52
CA ILE A 259 -3.42 -1.06 -26.65
C ILE A 259 -4.92 -1.31 -26.83
N PRO A 260 -5.61 -1.95 -25.87
CA PRO A 260 -7.05 -2.17 -25.98
C PRO A 260 -7.83 -0.84 -26.01
N PRO A 261 -8.97 -0.77 -26.71
CA PRO A 261 -9.87 0.37 -26.61
C PRO A 261 -10.35 0.55 -25.16
N TYR A 262 -10.68 1.78 -24.79
CA TYR A 262 -11.12 2.18 -23.44
C TYR A 262 -10.12 1.92 -22.29
N SER A 263 -8.95 1.36 -22.59
CA SER A 263 -7.87 1.24 -21.62
C SER A 263 -7.33 2.62 -21.22
N ARG A 264 -6.68 2.72 -20.05
CA ARG A 264 -6.09 3.99 -19.62
C ARG A 264 -5.09 4.54 -20.65
N ALA A 265 -4.34 3.66 -21.31
CA ALA A 265 -3.37 4.05 -22.33
C ALA A 265 -3.99 4.53 -23.65
N SER A 266 -5.29 4.32 -23.89
CA SER A 266 -6.00 4.88 -25.05
C SER A 266 -6.64 6.24 -24.77
N LEU A 267 -6.63 6.74 -23.53
CA LEU A 267 -7.28 8.00 -23.17
C LEU A 267 -6.46 9.22 -23.63
N LYS A 268 -7.15 10.30 -24.00
CA LYS A 268 -6.51 11.59 -24.31
C LYS A 268 -5.73 12.10 -23.09
N GLY A 269 -4.49 12.55 -23.32
CA GLY A 269 -3.58 12.99 -22.25
C GLY A 269 -2.73 11.88 -21.62
N TYR A 270 -2.91 10.63 -22.02
CA TYR A 270 -2.15 9.46 -21.52
C TYR A 270 -1.16 8.90 -22.53
N GLN A 271 -0.73 9.72 -23.50
CA GLN A 271 0.24 9.30 -24.51
C GLN A 271 1.56 8.82 -23.88
N TRP A 272 2.00 9.47 -22.80
CA TRP A 272 3.17 9.03 -22.03
C TRP A 272 3.06 7.58 -21.53
N LEU A 273 1.85 7.11 -21.16
CA LEU A 273 1.62 5.75 -20.70
C LEU A 273 1.65 4.77 -21.87
N LYS A 274 1.07 5.17 -23.01
CA LYS A 274 1.14 4.41 -24.25
C LYS A 274 2.59 4.23 -24.70
N ASP A 275 3.38 5.30 -24.69
CA ASP A 275 4.80 5.26 -25.06
C ASP A 275 5.60 4.39 -24.09
N LYS A 276 5.34 4.48 -22.78
CA LYS A 276 5.95 3.59 -21.77
C LYS A 276 5.62 2.12 -22.03
N ILE A 277 4.38 1.78 -22.38
CA ILE A 277 3.94 0.41 -22.69
C ILE A 277 4.61 -0.12 -23.97
N LEU A 278 4.69 0.71 -25.01
CA LEU A 278 5.25 0.32 -26.31
C LEU A 278 6.77 0.38 -26.36
N SER A 279 7.42 0.97 -25.36
CA SER A 279 8.87 1.00 -25.22
C SER A 279 9.48 -0.40 -25.12
N GLU A 280 10.79 -0.51 -25.37
CA GLU A 280 11.52 -1.76 -25.17
C GLU A 280 11.37 -2.27 -23.73
N GLU A 281 11.47 -1.38 -22.76
CA GLU A 281 11.29 -1.74 -21.35
C GLU A 281 9.87 -2.25 -21.06
N GLY A 282 8.84 -1.57 -21.59
CA GLY A 282 7.45 -1.99 -21.48
C GLY A 282 7.22 -3.39 -22.04
N ARG A 283 7.79 -3.70 -23.20
CA ARG A 283 7.73 -5.06 -23.79
C ARG A 283 8.46 -6.10 -22.95
N ARG A 284 9.62 -5.77 -22.37
CA ARG A 284 10.32 -6.66 -21.42
C ARG A 284 9.48 -6.90 -20.16
N GLN A 285 8.76 -5.90 -19.67
CA GLN A 285 7.82 -6.07 -18.55
C GLN A 285 6.67 -7.01 -18.93
N GLN A 286 6.08 -6.86 -20.12
CA GLN A 286 5.02 -7.78 -20.61
C GLN A 286 5.50 -9.23 -20.69
N ALA A 287 6.73 -9.48 -21.16
CA ALA A 287 7.30 -10.82 -21.18
C ALA A 287 7.35 -11.46 -19.78
N LYS A 288 7.79 -10.71 -18.77
CA LYS A 288 7.80 -11.17 -17.36
C LYS A 288 6.39 -11.42 -16.81
N LEU A 289 5.39 -10.65 -17.26
CA LEU A 289 4.00 -10.86 -16.85
C LEU A 289 3.45 -12.22 -17.32
N LYS A 290 3.92 -12.75 -18.46
CA LYS A 290 3.57 -14.12 -18.91
C LYS A 290 4.07 -15.19 -17.95
N GLU A 291 5.28 -15.04 -17.44
CA GLU A 291 5.83 -15.95 -16.43
C GLU A 291 5.06 -15.87 -15.12
N LEU A 292 4.68 -14.65 -14.70
CA LEU A 292 3.89 -14.42 -13.50
C LEU A 292 2.45 -14.92 -13.63
N GLN A 293 1.88 -14.91 -14.83
CA GLN A 293 0.55 -15.46 -15.11
C GLN A 293 0.48 -16.96 -14.78
N ALA A 294 1.52 -17.73 -15.13
CA ALA A 294 1.60 -19.15 -14.77
C ALA A 294 1.63 -19.36 -13.25
N ILE A 295 2.21 -18.43 -12.48
CA ILE A 295 2.17 -18.46 -11.01
C ILE A 295 0.76 -18.15 -10.50
N ALA A 296 0.10 -17.14 -11.06
CA ALA A 296 -1.27 -16.77 -10.68
C ALA A 296 -2.25 -17.94 -10.90
N GLU A 297 -2.15 -18.63 -12.04
CA GLU A 297 -2.95 -19.81 -12.36
C GLU A 297 -2.73 -20.95 -11.36
N ARG A 298 -1.47 -21.24 -11.01
CA ARG A 298 -1.14 -22.25 -9.99
C ARG A 298 -1.70 -21.92 -8.61
N LEU A 299 -1.84 -20.64 -8.29
CA LEU A 299 -2.41 -20.17 -7.02
C LEU A 299 -3.93 -19.97 -7.06
N GLY A 300 -4.57 -20.20 -8.22
CA GLY A 300 -6.02 -20.04 -8.39
C GLY A 300 -6.49 -18.58 -8.25
N CYS A 301 -5.65 -17.61 -8.61
CA CYS A 301 -5.97 -16.19 -8.56
C CYS A 301 -5.66 -15.49 -9.90
N THR A 302 -6.18 -14.27 -10.09
CA THR A 302 -5.83 -13.46 -11.27
C THR A 302 -4.49 -12.76 -11.08
N LEU A 303 -3.80 -12.42 -12.17
CA LEU A 303 -2.53 -11.69 -12.09
C LEU A 303 -2.63 -10.36 -11.30
N PRO A 304 -3.70 -9.54 -11.46
CA PRO A 304 -3.94 -8.40 -10.57
C PRO A 304 -4.04 -8.77 -9.09
N GLN A 305 -4.73 -9.87 -8.75
CA GLN A 305 -4.85 -10.34 -7.37
C GLN A 305 -3.50 -10.80 -6.82
N LEU A 306 -2.70 -11.51 -7.62
CA LEU A 306 -1.33 -11.88 -7.26
C LEU A 306 -0.46 -10.64 -7.00
N ALA A 307 -0.54 -9.63 -7.86
CA ALA A 307 0.23 -8.41 -7.73
C ALA A 307 -0.11 -7.62 -6.45
N ILE A 308 -1.39 -7.46 -6.14
CA ILE A 308 -1.84 -6.78 -4.93
C ILE A 308 -1.57 -7.64 -3.68
N GLY A 309 -1.75 -8.96 -3.79
CA GLY A 309 -1.44 -9.91 -2.72
C GLY A 309 0.05 -9.91 -2.33
N ASN A 310 0.95 -9.91 -3.31
CA ASN A 310 2.39 -9.79 -3.06
C ASN A 310 2.77 -8.41 -2.52
N GLY A 311 2.08 -7.35 -2.95
CA GLY A 311 2.29 -6.00 -2.40
C GLY A 311 1.88 -5.86 -0.92
N THR A 312 0.93 -6.68 -0.46
CA THR A 312 0.40 -6.65 0.92
C THR A 312 1.04 -7.70 1.85
N GLY A 313 1.61 -8.77 1.29
CA GLY A 313 2.31 -9.84 2.00
C GLY A 313 3.82 -9.63 2.04
N GLY A 314 4.32 -8.89 3.03
CA GLY A 314 5.76 -8.73 3.23
C GLY A 314 6.44 -10.03 3.71
N THR A 315 6.86 -10.90 2.78
CA THR A 315 8.00 -11.78 3.03
C THR A 315 9.26 -11.02 2.66
N GLY A 316 9.90 -10.39 3.64
CA GLY A 316 11.28 -9.98 3.49
C GLY A 316 12.13 -11.22 3.20
N THR A 317 12.48 -11.44 1.93
CA THR A 317 13.60 -12.31 1.60
C THR A 317 14.84 -11.62 2.12
N ARG A 318 15.26 -11.98 3.35
CA ARG A 318 16.60 -11.72 3.85
C ARG A 318 17.60 -12.20 2.78
N GLY A 319 18.23 -11.26 2.11
CA GLY A 319 19.55 -11.48 1.54
C GLY A 319 20.52 -11.57 2.71
N ASP A 320 20.82 -12.78 3.15
CA ASP A 320 21.98 -13.04 4.00
C ASP A 320 23.23 -12.85 3.12
N THR A 321 23.80 -11.64 3.14
CA THR A 321 25.18 -11.43 2.69
C THR A 321 26.08 -11.71 3.88
N GLY A 322 26.53 -12.97 3.98
CA GLY A 322 27.38 -13.42 5.08
C GLY A 322 27.94 -14.81 4.83
N ASP A 323 28.99 -14.84 4.03
CA ASP A 323 30.02 -15.88 3.98
C ASP A 323 29.89 -17.02 2.95
N ARG A 324 31.09 -17.39 2.50
CA ARG A 324 31.46 -18.15 1.31
C ARG A 324 30.90 -19.58 1.31
N ARG A 325 30.84 -20.13 0.08
CA ARG A 325 30.64 -21.53 -0.35
C ARG A 325 29.21 -21.87 -0.75
N SER A 326 28.97 -21.83 -2.06
CA SER A 326 28.11 -22.80 -2.74
C SER A 326 28.53 -24.23 -2.35
N PRO A 327 27.58 -25.14 -2.07
CA PRO A 327 26.92 -25.84 -3.17
C PRO A 327 25.40 -26.06 -2.96
N LEU A 328 24.71 -26.32 -4.07
CA LEU A 328 23.40 -26.98 -4.21
C LEU A 328 22.89 -27.73 -2.96
N ARG A 329 21.60 -27.55 -2.62
CA ARG A 329 20.74 -28.61 -2.07
C ARG A 329 19.25 -28.23 -2.15
N LEU A 330 18.60 -28.70 -3.22
CA LEU A 330 17.28 -29.32 -3.09
C LEU A 330 17.45 -30.56 -2.20
N CYS A 331 16.55 -30.76 -1.23
CA CYS A 331 16.16 -32.10 -0.78
C CYS A 331 14.87 -32.05 0.05
N SER A 332 13.82 -32.60 -0.56
CA SER A 332 12.75 -33.36 0.09
C SER A 332 13.30 -34.74 0.55
N PRO A 333 12.66 -35.42 1.51
CA PRO A 333 12.61 -36.89 1.53
C PRO A 333 11.14 -37.34 1.32
N SER A 334 10.79 -38.26 0.42
CA SER A 334 11.20 -39.67 0.39
C SER A 334 10.79 -40.34 -0.95
N CYS A 335 11.63 -41.28 -1.42
CA CYS A 335 11.65 -42.12 -2.66
C CYS A 335 10.55 -43.23 -2.74
N PRO A 336 10.53 -44.18 -3.73
CA PRO A 336 11.36 -44.37 -4.96
C PRO A 336 10.61 -44.80 -6.27
N SER A 337 11.23 -44.59 -7.45
CA SER A 337 11.49 -45.65 -8.47
C SER A 337 12.16 -45.16 -9.79
N LEU A 338 13.43 -45.56 -9.97
CA LEU A 338 14.12 -46.13 -11.16
C LEU A 338 14.34 -45.37 -12.51
N VAL A 339 15.61 -44.94 -12.76
CA VAL A 339 16.55 -45.28 -13.91
C VAL A 339 16.35 -44.55 -15.30
N PRO A 340 17.40 -44.26 -16.15
CA PRO A 340 18.03 -42.92 -16.24
C PRO A 340 18.36 -42.40 -17.69
N ALA A 341 19.18 -41.33 -17.78
CA ALA A 341 19.94 -40.80 -18.94
C ALA A 341 19.15 -39.88 -19.91
N GLN A 342 19.66 -38.76 -20.48
CA GLN A 342 21.00 -38.40 -20.93
C GLN A 342 21.32 -36.88 -20.77
N ARG A 343 22.58 -36.56 -21.10
CA ARG A 343 23.39 -35.37 -20.86
C ARG A 343 23.07 -34.16 -21.75
N GLY A 344 23.46 -32.98 -21.27
CA GLY A 344 24.19 -31.99 -22.10
C GLY A 344 23.46 -30.69 -22.44
N CYS A 345 23.84 -29.59 -21.77
CA CYS A 345 24.45 -28.39 -22.38
C CYS A 345 24.36 -27.20 -21.42
N GLN A 346 25.51 -26.85 -20.85
CA GLN A 346 25.78 -25.55 -20.24
C GLN A 346 26.03 -24.53 -21.36
N LEU A 347 25.44 -23.35 -21.26
CA LEU A 347 25.96 -22.16 -21.92
C LEU A 347 25.89 -20.97 -20.96
N ARG A 348 27.08 -20.49 -20.60
CA ARG A 348 27.34 -19.25 -19.87
C ARG A 348 27.20 -18.09 -20.84
N LEU A 349 26.59 -17.01 -20.39
CA LEU A 349 26.99 -15.66 -20.78
C LEU A 349 27.05 -14.79 -19.52
N ALA A 350 28.26 -14.65 -19.00
CA ALA A 350 28.63 -13.56 -18.12
C ALA A 350 29.13 -12.42 -19.03
N GLY A 351 28.49 -11.26 -18.95
CA GLY A 351 28.86 -10.07 -19.70
C GLY A 351 28.83 -8.86 -18.76
N SER A 352 30.01 -8.37 -18.44
CA SER A 352 30.33 -7.16 -17.71
C SER A 352 29.67 -5.90 -18.26
N LEU A 353 29.13 -5.03 -17.40
CA LEU A 353 28.92 -3.61 -17.71
C LEU A 353 29.26 -2.74 -16.49
N GLN A 354 30.38 -2.02 -16.63
CA GLN A 354 30.86 -0.97 -15.74
C GLN A 354 29.95 0.27 -15.80
N ARG A 355 29.94 1.01 -14.68
CA ARG A 355 29.28 2.31 -14.50
C ARG A 355 29.85 3.41 -15.41
N ARG A 356 28.98 4.34 -15.84
CA ARG A 356 29.30 5.76 -16.08
C ARG A 356 28.11 6.66 -15.63
N PRO A 357 28.37 7.93 -15.25
CA PRO A 357 27.42 8.79 -14.55
C PRO A 357 26.56 9.69 -15.46
N ALA A 358 25.43 10.12 -14.88
CA ALA A 358 24.58 11.30 -15.08
C ALA A 358 24.35 11.87 -16.50
N ASP A 359 23.08 11.99 -16.91
CA ASP A 359 22.46 13.25 -17.36
C ASP A 359 20.97 13.06 -17.69
N GLY A 360 20.13 14.02 -17.25
CA GLY A 360 18.80 14.28 -17.82
C GLY A 360 17.59 13.57 -17.19
N GLU A 361 17.18 13.97 -15.98
CA GLU A 361 15.87 13.59 -15.44
C GLU A 361 14.72 14.33 -16.16
N HIS A 362 14.16 13.69 -17.19
CA HIS A 362 12.87 14.07 -17.75
C HIS A 362 11.73 13.59 -16.83
N TRP A 363 11.27 14.48 -15.95
CA TRP A 363 10.14 14.22 -15.07
C TRP A 363 8.82 14.24 -15.88
N SER A 364 8.42 13.07 -16.38
CA SER A 364 7.13 12.88 -17.04
C SER A 364 5.98 12.93 -16.02
N ASN A 365 4.93 13.68 -16.37
CA ASN A 365 3.71 13.87 -15.58
C ASN A 365 2.91 12.56 -15.49
N THR A 366 3.31 11.68 -14.57
CA THR A 366 2.64 10.40 -14.32
C THR A 366 1.80 10.53 -13.04
N GLY A 367 0.49 10.74 -13.16
CA GLY A 367 -0.44 10.58 -12.01
C GLY A 367 -0.76 9.10 -11.79
N GLN A 368 -1.43 8.69 -10.70
CA GLN A 368 -1.52 7.27 -10.26
C GLN A 368 -2.84 6.84 -9.59
N CYS A 369 -3.21 5.56 -9.72
CA CYS A 369 -4.41 4.98 -9.08
C CYS A 369 -3.96 4.14 -7.89
N SER A 370 -4.39 4.51 -6.69
CA SER A 370 -4.00 3.88 -5.42
C SER A 370 -4.89 2.67 -5.11
N LEU A 371 -4.23 1.56 -4.76
CA LEU A 371 -4.76 0.33 -4.15
C LEU A 371 -3.57 -0.19 -3.34
N THR A 372 -3.65 -0.14 -2.01
CA THR A 372 -2.44 0.02 -1.20
C THR A 372 -2.58 -0.47 0.23
N ALA A 373 -1.61 -1.28 0.70
CA ALA A 373 -0.94 -1.09 2.00
C ALA A 373 0.30 -2.00 2.18
N TRP A 374 1.41 -1.40 2.64
CA TRP A 374 2.48 -2.07 3.38
C TRP A 374 2.84 -1.20 4.59
N THR A 375 2.90 -1.78 5.79
CA THR A 375 3.49 -1.13 6.97
C THR A 375 4.22 -2.22 7.76
N GLY A 376 5.52 -2.07 7.97
CA GLY A 376 6.39 -3.08 8.56
C GLY A 376 5.98 -3.49 9.97
N GLU A 377 5.73 -4.79 10.17
CA GLU A 377 5.66 -5.39 11.50
C GLU A 377 7.07 -5.86 11.93
N GLY A 378 7.58 -5.31 13.03
CA GLY A 378 8.75 -5.85 13.72
C GLY A 378 8.36 -7.05 14.58
N PHE A 379 9.04 -8.18 14.43
CA PHE A 379 8.83 -9.38 15.27
C PHE A 379 9.96 -9.54 16.30
N ALA A 380 9.55 -9.86 17.54
CA ALA A 380 10.37 -10.44 18.59
C ALA A 380 10.66 -11.95 18.32
N HIS A 381 11.79 -12.43 18.85
CA HIS A 381 12.43 -13.71 18.55
C HIS A 381 11.63 -14.99 18.86
N GLY A 382 11.82 -16.03 18.02
CA GLY A 382 11.51 -17.43 18.33
C GLY A 382 11.56 -18.35 17.09
N ALA A 383 12.50 -19.30 17.06
CA ALA A 383 12.74 -20.21 15.94
C ALA A 383 11.88 -21.50 16.03
N GLN A 384 11.44 -22.06 14.89
CA GLN A 384 11.60 -23.48 14.46
C GLN A 384 10.63 -23.90 13.33
N ARG A 385 11.01 -25.00 12.64
CA ARG A 385 10.59 -25.48 11.30
C ARG A 385 9.31 -26.34 11.29
N GLY A 386 8.55 -26.34 10.18
CA GLY A 386 7.65 -27.46 9.81
C GLY A 386 6.47 -27.14 8.87
N SER A 387 6.51 -27.72 7.66
CA SER A 387 5.46 -28.10 6.66
C SER A 387 4.13 -27.33 6.47
N ASN A 388 3.74 -27.20 5.18
CA ASN A 388 2.89 -26.18 4.56
C ASN A 388 1.42 -26.61 4.25
N PRO A 389 0.40 -25.91 4.79
CA PRO A 389 -1.00 -25.96 4.32
C PRO A 389 -1.55 -24.61 3.79
N ALA A 390 -0.70 -23.70 3.29
CA ALA A 390 -1.06 -22.31 2.94
C ALA A 390 -1.98 -22.12 1.71
N ALA A 391 -2.32 -23.18 0.97
CA ALA A 391 -3.07 -23.07 -0.28
C ALA A 391 -4.60 -22.85 -0.10
N VAL A 392 -5.16 -23.13 1.08
CA VAL A 392 -6.63 -23.20 1.24
C VAL A 392 -7.25 -21.88 1.75
N LEU A 393 -6.49 -21.02 2.44
CA LEU A 393 -7.02 -19.76 3.01
C LEU A 393 -6.94 -18.56 2.05
N GLN A 394 -6.09 -18.61 1.03
CA GLN A 394 -5.97 -17.55 0.01
C GLN A 394 -7.23 -17.44 -0.87
N CYS A 395 -7.99 -18.52 -1.03
CA CYS A 395 -9.19 -18.54 -1.86
C CYS A 395 -10.39 -17.77 -1.28
N THR A 396 -10.59 -17.74 0.04
CA THR A 396 -11.85 -17.21 0.61
C THR A 396 -11.89 -15.68 0.71
N LEU A 397 -10.74 -15.02 0.90
CA LEU A 397 -10.66 -13.55 0.90
C LEU A 397 -10.71 -12.98 -0.53
N LEU A 398 -10.08 -13.66 -1.49
CA LEU A 398 -10.08 -13.27 -2.91
C LEU A 398 -11.42 -13.59 -3.61
N GLN A 399 -12.21 -14.53 -3.09
CA GLN A 399 -13.59 -14.76 -3.54
C GLN A 399 -14.55 -13.60 -3.21
N ARG A 400 -14.24 -12.72 -2.25
CA ARG A 400 -15.02 -11.48 -2.01
C ARG A 400 -14.59 -10.32 -2.91
N VAL A 401 -13.35 -10.34 -3.42
CA VAL A 401 -12.84 -9.41 -4.45
C VAL A 401 -13.33 -9.77 -5.87
N ARG A 402 -14.05 -10.90 -6.02
CA ARG A 402 -14.57 -11.40 -7.30
C ARG A 402 -15.46 -10.39 -8.03
N LEU A 403 -16.12 -9.45 -7.32
CA LEU A 403 -16.92 -8.39 -7.94
C LEU A 403 -16.11 -7.27 -8.60
N GLN A 404 -14.92 -6.92 -8.08
CA GLN A 404 -14.10 -5.87 -8.68
C GLN A 404 -13.57 -6.28 -10.05
N HIS A 405 -13.21 -7.55 -10.22
CA HIS A 405 -12.69 -8.06 -11.49
C HIS A 405 -13.80 -8.36 -12.51
N LEU A 406 -14.99 -8.77 -12.06
CA LEU A 406 -16.13 -9.00 -12.95
C LEU A 406 -16.76 -7.71 -13.47
N LEU A 407 -16.81 -6.62 -12.68
CA LEU A 407 -17.32 -5.33 -13.15
C LEU A 407 -16.34 -4.61 -14.10
N LEU A 408 -15.02 -4.78 -13.90
CA LEU A 408 -14.00 -4.22 -14.79
C LEU A 408 -13.79 -5.00 -16.11
N GLN A 409 -14.36 -6.21 -16.25
CA GLN A 409 -14.23 -7.03 -17.45
C GLN A 409 -15.53 -7.32 -18.20
N ARG A 410 -16.72 -7.14 -17.59
CA ARG A 410 -17.99 -7.48 -18.25
C ARG A 410 -18.77 -6.29 -18.84
N ASN A 411 -18.40 -5.04 -18.57
CA ASN A 411 -19.14 -3.87 -19.08
C ASN A 411 -18.27 -2.76 -19.70
N VAL A 412 -17.08 -3.08 -20.20
CA VAL A 412 -16.30 -2.21 -21.10
C VAL A 412 -15.53 -3.05 -22.12
#